data_AF-A0A1M7YBT4-F1
#
_entry.id   AF-A0A1M7YBT4-F1
#
_cell.length_a   1.000
_cell.length_b   1.000
_cell.length_c   1.000
_cell.angle_alpha   90.00
_cell.angle_beta   90.00
_cell.angle_gamma   90.00
#
_symmetry.space_group_name_H-M   'P 1'
#
loop_
_entity.id
_entity.type
_entity.pdbx_description
1 polymer ?
#
loop_
_entity_poly.entity_id
_entity_poly.type
_entity_poly.pdbx_seq_one_letter_code
_entity_poly.pdbx_strand_id
1 'polypeptide(L)' 'MAMNKIKIKPGYHWECKYCDSTSAVQSPYEEKGFLVCGHCGAEWEDCKIQVKDEPFYE' A
#
# COMPACT_ATOMS: atom_id res chain seq x y z
N MET A 1 14.43 14.49 -6.33
CA MET A 1 14.12 13.10 -5.91
C MET A 1 12.92 12.64 -6.72
N ALA A 2 13.14 11.86 -7.77
CA ALA A 2 12.05 11.38 -8.62
C ALA A 2 11.25 10.35 -7.82
N MET A 3 10.10 10.77 -7.29
CA MET A 3 9.11 9.83 -6.77
C MET A 3 8.67 8.99 -7.95
N ASN A 4 9.14 7.73 -8.02
CA ASN A 4 8.63 6.73 -8.93
C ASN A 4 7.13 6.61 -8.66
N LYS A 5 6.32 7.31 -9.47
CA LYS A 5 4.87 7.20 -9.47
C LYS A 5 4.56 5.79 -9.94
N ILE A 6 4.48 4.86 -9.00
CA ILE A 6 3.84 3.57 -9.23
C ILE A 6 2.47 3.92 -9.80
N LYS A 7 2.23 3.61 -11.07
CA LYS A 7 1.03 4.02 -11.79
C LYS A 7 -0.17 3.26 -11.20
N ILE A 8 -0.83 3.88 -10.24
CA ILE A 8 -2.12 3.41 -9.75
C ILE A 8 -3.13 3.71 -10.86
N LYS A 9 -3.94 2.73 -11.24
CA LYS A 9 -5.03 2.95 -12.19
C LYS A 9 -6.01 3.98 -11.57
N PRO A 10 -6.61 4.88 -12.37
CA PRO A 10 -7.63 5.79 -11.85
C PRO A 10 -8.80 4.98 -11.27
N GLY A 11 -9.22 5.31 -10.04
CA GLY A 11 -10.23 4.55 -9.31
C GLY A 11 -9.72 3.24 -8.70
N TYR A 12 -8.42 3.17 -8.41
CA TYR A 12 -7.83 2.10 -7.61
C TYR A 12 -6.99 2.72 -6.49
N HIS A 13 -6.82 1.98 -5.41
CA HIS A 13 -5.89 2.29 -4.33
C HIS A 13 -5.09 1.06 -3.93
N TRP A 14 -4.00 1.27 -3.19
CA TRP A 14 -3.19 0.18 -2.66
C TRP A 14 -3.74 -0.24 -1.31
N GLU A 15 -3.95 -1.54 -1.16
CA GLU A 15 -4.31 -2.17 0.12
C GLU A 15 -3.38 -3.32 0.44
N CYS A 16 -3.26 -3.64 1.72
CA CYS A 16 -2.62 -4.85 2.18
C CYS A 16 -3.56 -6.05 2.01
N LYS A 17 -3.15 -7.07 1.24
CA LYS A 17 -3.94 -8.31 1.03
C LYS A 17 -4.31 -9.10 2.29
N TYR A 18 -3.69 -8.80 3.43
CA TYR A 18 -3.89 -9.52 4.69
C TYR A 18 -4.80 -8.80 5.69
N CYS A 19 -4.92 -7.47 5.59
CA CYS A 19 -5.62 -6.69 6.60
C CYS A 19 -6.29 -5.43 6.05
N ASP A 20 -6.37 -5.31 4.72
CA ASP A 20 -7.07 -4.23 3.99
C ASP A 20 -6.62 -2.83 4.40
N SER A 21 -5.40 -2.72 4.94
CA SER A 21 -4.84 -1.43 5.33
C SER A 21 -4.23 -0.74 4.11
N THR A 22 -4.59 0.52 3.91
CA THR A 22 -4.08 1.38 2.83
C THR A 22 -2.76 2.06 3.16
N SER A 23 -2.22 1.81 4.37
CA SER A 23 -1.10 2.57 4.92
C SER A 23 0.21 1.77 4.87
N ALA A 24 1.14 2.25 4.04
CA ALA A 24 2.54 1.81 4.04
C ALA A 24 3.35 2.68 5.00
N VAL A 25 4.10 2.06 5.91
CA VAL A 25 5.01 2.76 6.83
C VAL A 25 6.41 2.19 6.72
N GLN A 26 7.42 3.00 7.05
CA GLN A 26 8.78 2.50 7.19
C GLN A 26 8.84 1.48 8.32
N SER A 27 9.44 0.30 8.06
CA SER A 27 9.70 -0.68 9.12
C SER A 27 10.69 -0.08 10.14
N PRO A 28 10.42 -0.21 11.45
CA PRO A 28 11.30 0.30 12.49
C PRO A 28 12.55 -0.56 12.70
N TYR A 29 12.57 -1.79 12.16
CA TYR A 29 13.66 -2.76 12.35
C TYR A 29 14.56 -2.92 11.11
N GLU A 30 14.07 -2.53 9.92
CA GLU A 30 14.75 -2.77 8.65
C GLU A 30 15.38 -1.49 8.08
N GLU A 31 16.11 -1.63 6.96
CA GLU A 31 16.76 -0.52 6.28
C GLU A 31 15.79 0.55 5.77
N LYS A 32 16.31 1.77 5.63
CA LYS A 32 15.54 2.93 5.18
C LYS A 32 15.09 2.73 3.73
N GLY A 33 13.79 2.62 3.50
CA GLY A 33 13.19 2.26 2.22
C GLY A 33 12.38 0.96 2.29
N PHE A 34 12.57 0.15 3.33
CA PHE A 34 11.77 -1.03 3.58
C PHE A 34 10.40 -0.65 4.16
N LEU A 35 9.38 -0.66 3.31
CA LEU A 35 8.01 -0.35 3.68
C LEU A 35 7.29 -1.63 4.12
N VAL A 36 6.54 -1.52 5.22
CA VAL A 36 5.63 -2.53 5.74
C VAL A 36 4.22 -1.96 5.88
N CYS A 37 3.22 -2.82 5.92
CA CYS A 37 1.88 -2.43 6.30
C CYS A 37 1.88 -1.88 7.74
N GLY A 38 1.36 -0.67 7.93
CA GLY A 38 1.30 -0.04 9.25
C GLY A 38 0.37 -0.73 10.25
N HIS A 39 -0.45 -1.68 9.80
CA HIS A 39 -1.38 -2.41 10.67
C HIS A 39 -0.89 -3.82 11.02
N CYS A 40 -0.56 -4.66 10.02
CA CYS A 40 -0.12 -6.04 10.26
C CYS A 40 1.40 -6.25 10.23
N GLY A 41 2.19 -5.26 9.80
CA GLY A 41 3.64 -5.38 9.68
C GLY A 41 4.14 -6.23 8.50
N ALA A 42 3.25 -6.73 7.64
CA ALA A 42 3.64 -7.46 6.44
C ALA A 42 4.41 -6.55 5.46
N GLU A 43 5.38 -7.11 4.73
CA GLU A 43 6.20 -6.38 3.77
C GLU A 43 5.34 -5.74 2.67
N TRP A 44 5.39 -4.42 2.54
CA TRP A 44 4.49 -3.67 1.67
C TRP A 44 4.67 -4.02 0.21
N GLU A 45 5.91 -4.25 -0.23
CA GLU A 45 6.20 -4.61 -1.62
C GLU A 45 5.54 -5.95 -2.03
N ASP A 46 5.35 -6.89 -1.09
CA ASP A 46 4.72 -8.19 -1.32
C ASP A 46 3.22 -8.21 -1.00
N CYS A 47 2.80 -7.45 0.01
CA CYS A 47 1.40 -7.45 0.45
C CYS A 47 0.53 -6.44 -0.29
N LYS A 48 1.11 -5.43 -0.97
CA LYS A 48 0.33 -4.42 -1.69
C LYS A 48 -0.42 -5.02 -2.87
N ILE A 49 -1.73 -4.81 -2.90
CA ILE A 49 -2.62 -5.17 -4.00
C ILE A 49 -3.38 -3.94 -4.46
N GLN A 50 -3.68 -3.85 -5.76
CA GLN A 50 -4.54 -2.78 -6.28
C GLN A 50 -5.98 -3.22 -6.14
N VAL A 51 -6.72 -2.50 -5.30
CA VAL A 51 -8.16 -2.69 -5.14
C VAL A 51 -8.86 -1.54 -5.86
N LYS A 52 -9.98 -1.85 -6.50
CA LYS A 52 -10.78 -0.86 -7.23
C LYS A 52 -11.57 -0.07 -6.19
N ASP A 53 -11.49 1.26 -6.22
CA ASP A 53 -12.43 2.10 -5.49
C ASP A 53 -13.84 1.78 -5.99
N GLU A 54 -14.69 1.26 -5.11
CA GLU A 54 -16.10 1.11 -5.42
C GLU A 54 -16.70 2.52 -5.57
N PRO A 55 -17.28 2.84 -6.74
CA PRO A 55 -17.99 4.10 -6.87
C PRO A 55 -19.20 4.03 -5.93
N PHE A 56 -19.28 4.97 -4.99
CA PHE A 56 -20.43 5.14 -4.12
C PHE A 56 -21.65 5.47 -5.02
N TYR A 57 -22.55 4.51 -5.21
CA TYR A 57 -23.82 4.74 -5.88
C TYR A 57 -24.82 5.19 -4.79
N GLU A 58 -25.15 6.48 -4.75
CA GLU A 58 -26.29 7.01 -3.99
C GLU A 58 -27.62 6.73 -4.69
#